data_AF-A0A7J8IZ02-F1
#
_entry.id   AF-A0A7J8IZ02-F1
#
_cell.length_a   1.000
_cell.length_b   1.000
_cell.length_c   1.000
_cell.angle_alpha   90.00
_cell.angle_beta   90.00
_cell.angle_gamma   90.00
#
_symmetry.space_group_name_H-M   'P 1'
#
loop_
_entity.id
_entity.type
_entity.pdbx_description
1 polymer ?
#
loop_
_entity_poly.entity_id
_entity_poly.type
_entity_poly.pdbx_seq_one_letter_code
_entity_poly.pdbx_strand_id
1 'polypeptide(L)'
;MAGSLRKPTLDSCPYSSSDTDDEGVRGTCEDASICKRFAVSIGYWNDPYIQHLVRLSKERKAPEINRGYFARVHGISQLIKAFLQKTECHCQIINLGAGMDTTFWILKDQDLLPSKYFEVDFPVIVTRKLHSIKFKPLLSKPILELHSEDTLQIDGYTLDSKRYAVIGADLRDLSELEEKLKKCNMDTQLPTLLITECVLVYMTPEQSANLIKWAASVFGTAMFINYEQVNMDDRFGQIMIENLRRRQCDLAGVETCKSLDSQV
;
A
#
# COMPACT_ATOMS: atom_id res chain seq x y z
N MET A 1 -14.98 34.04 -51.78
CA MET A 1 -14.02 33.14 -51.13
C MET A 1 -14.32 33.14 -49.65
N ALA A 2 -14.71 31.99 -49.11
CA ALA A 2 -15.10 31.79 -47.72
C ALA A 2 -13.87 31.74 -46.82
N GLY A 3 -13.81 32.60 -45.80
CA GLY A 3 -12.83 32.53 -44.71
C GLY A 3 -13.51 31.98 -43.46
N SER A 4 -13.40 30.67 -43.24
CA SER A 4 -13.86 30.01 -42.02
C SER A 4 -12.88 30.32 -40.88
N LEU A 5 -13.33 31.12 -39.90
CA LEU A 5 -12.62 31.36 -38.64
C LEU A 5 -12.86 30.15 -37.72
N ARG A 6 -11.86 29.26 -37.64
CA ARG A 6 -11.82 28.21 -36.61
C ARG A 6 -11.68 28.86 -35.23
N LYS A 7 -12.71 28.72 -34.38
CA LYS A 7 -12.59 28.91 -32.93
C LYS A 7 -11.77 27.74 -32.35
N PRO A 8 -10.87 27.97 -31.37
CA PRO A 8 -10.27 26.89 -30.61
C PRO A 8 -11.32 26.33 -29.65
N THR A 9 -11.71 25.07 -29.84
CA THR A 9 -12.41 24.27 -28.85
C THR A 9 -11.41 23.89 -27.76
N LEU A 10 -11.44 24.62 -26.66
CA LEU A 10 -10.91 24.14 -25.38
C LEU A 10 -11.90 23.10 -24.86
N ASP A 11 -11.69 21.83 -25.21
CA ASP A 11 -12.30 20.71 -24.52
C ASP A 11 -11.64 20.60 -23.14
N SER A 12 -12.09 21.43 -22.20
CA SER A 12 -11.84 21.17 -20.78
C SER A 12 -12.78 20.04 -20.37
N CYS A 13 -12.30 18.80 -20.43
CA CYS A 13 -12.94 17.70 -19.72
C CYS A 13 -13.05 18.11 -18.25
N PRO A 14 -14.25 18.09 -17.64
CA PRO A 14 -14.37 18.24 -16.21
C PRO A 14 -13.79 16.97 -15.60
N TYR A 15 -12.56 17.05 -15.08
CA TYR A 15 -12.06 16.00 -14.18
C TYR A 15 -13.09 15.84 -13.07
N SER A 16 -13.56 14.62 -12.86
CA SER A 16 -14.46 14.31 -11.76
C SER A 16 -13.73 14.62 -10.44
N SER A 17 -14.42 15.11 -9.41
CA SER A 17 -13.81 15.39 -8.11
C SER A 17 -13.07 14.17 -7.53
N SER A 18 -13.54 12.97 -7.87
CA SER A 18 -12.89 11.69 -7.54
C SER A 18 -11.52 11.51 -8.20
N ASP A 19 -11.32 11.94 -9.44
CA ASP A 19 -10.01 11.79 -10.11
C ASP A 19 -8.93 12.70 -9.49
N THR A 20 -9.33 13.89 -9.03
CA THR A 20 -8.43 14.83 -8.35
C THR A 20 -8.09 14.37 -6.93
N ASP A 21 -9.05 13.81 -6.19
CA ASP A 21 -8.80 13.26 -4.86
C ASP A 21 -7.87 12.04 -4.95
N ASP A 22 -8.06 11.19 -5.96
CA ASP A 22 -7.19 10.04 -6.19
C ASP A 22 -5.75 10.47 -6.52
N GLU A 23 -5.52 11.61 -7.18
CA GLU A 23 -4.15 12.11 -7.42
C GLU A 23 -3.44 12.45 -6.12
N GLY A 24 -4.12 13.16 -5.22
CA GLY A 24 -3.59 13.45 -3.89
C GLY A 24 -3.34 12.20 -3.06
N VAL A 25 -4.29 11.26 -3.04
CA VAL A 25 -4.14 9.96 -2.36
C VAL A 25 -2.93 9.20 -2.90
N ARG A 26 -2.74 9.14 -4.21
CA ARG A 26 -1.56 8.50 -4.82
C ARG A 26 -0.24 9.20 -4.48
N GLY A 27 -0.28 10.52 -4.25
CA GLY A 27 0.86 11.30 -3.76
C GLY A 27 1.35 10.88 -2.37
N THR A 28 0.45 10.36 -1.52
CA THR A 28 0.80 9.93 -0.15
C THR A 28 1.79 8.75 -0.13
N CYS A 29 1.80 7.92 -1.17
CA CYS A 29 2.79 6.85 -1.34
C CYS A 29 4.21 7.41 -1.44
N GLU A 30 4.42 8.52 -2.16
CA GLU A 30 5.73 9.18 -2.24
C GLU A 30 6.14 9.76 -0.88
N ASP A 31 5.23 10.47 -0.21
CA ASP A 31 5.48 11.07 1.11
C ASP A 31 5.86 10.03 2.16
N ALA A 32 5.11 8.92 2.26
CA ALA A 32 5.37 7.85 3.20
C ALA A 32 6.71 7.17 2.92
N SER A 33 7.00 6.89 1.66
CA SER A 33 8.23 6.21 1.25
C SER A 33 9.47 7.07 1.47
N ILE A 34 9.37 8.39 1.23
CA ILE A 34 10.44 9.34 1.52
C ILE A 34 10.73 9.40 3.03
N CYS A 35 9.69 9.47 3.86
CA CYS A 35 9.85 9.49 5.31
C CYS A 35 10.47 8.18 5.83
N LYS A 36 10.00 7.03 5.35
CA LYS A 36 10.59 5.71 5.66
C LYS A 36 12.06 5.65 5.26
N ARG A 37 12.41 6.00 4.00
CA ARG A 37 13.81 5.98 3.53
C ARG A 37 14.71 6.94 4.31
N PHE A 38 14.21 8.13 4.66
CA PHE A 38 14.99 9.08 5.45
C PHE A 38 15.28 8.52 6.86
N ALA A 39 14.29 7.96 7.54
CA ALA A 39 14.48 7.34 8.86
C ALA A 39 15.45 6.14 8.83
N VAL A 40 15.40 5.31 7.78
CA VAL A 40 16.38 4.23 7.54
C VAL A 40 17.79 4.79 7.39
N SER A 41 17.97 5.87 6.63
CA SER A 41 19.29 6.46 6.38
C SER A 41 20.01 7.00 7.63
N ILE A 42 19.25 7.26 8.70
CA ILE A 42 19.78 7.72 9.99
C ILE A 42 19.67 6.64 11.09
N GLY A 43 19.39 5.39 10.70
CA GLY A 43 19.55 4.21 11.57
C GLY A 43 18.36 3.85 12.46
N TYR A 44 17.14 4.32 12.17
CA TYR A 44 15.97 3.91 12.97
C TYR A 44 15.62 2.42 12.81
N TRP A 45 15.77 1.85 11.61
CA TRP A 45 15.72 0.41 11.37
C TRP A 45 16.56 0.05 10.13
N ASN A 46 16.82 -1.24 9.95
CA ASN A 46 17.56 -1.75 8.79
C ASN A 46 16.60 -2.11 7.65
N ASP A 47 16.78 -1.47 6.50
CA ASP A 47 16.07 -1.80 5.26
C ASP A 47 17.02 -1.52 4.07
N PRO A 48 17.70 -2.54 3.54
CA PRO A 48 18.60 -2.38 2.41
C PRO A 48 17.87 -2.23 1.06
N TYR A 49 16.54 -2.37 1.03
CA TYR A 49 15.74 -2.46 -0.18
C TYR A 49 15.09 -1.13 -0.57
N ILE A 50 14.63 -0.34 0.39
CA ILE A 50 13.86 0.89 0.13
C ILE A 50 14.63 1.92 -0.71
N GLN A 51 15.95 1.89 -0.65
CA GLN A 51 16.82 2.75 -1.46
C GLN A 51 16.69 2.51 -2.98
N HIS A 52 16.19 1.33 -3.38
CA HIS A 52 15.97 0.95 -4.77
C HIS A 52 14.60 1.35 -5.30
N LEU A 53 13.68 1.74 -4.41
CA LEU A 53 12.31 2.09 -4.75
C LEU A 53 12.06 3.60 -4.74
N VAL A 54 12.63 4.33 -3.77
CA VAL A 54 12.35 5.77 -3.58
C VAL A 54 13.62 6.52 -3.28
N ARG A 55 13.83 7.73 -3.81
CA ARG A 55 15.01 8.59 -3.59
C ARG A 55 15.21 9.04 -2.13
N LEU A 56 16.46 9.31 -1.74
CA LEU A 56 16.74 9.89 -0.40
C LEU A 56 16.40 11.38 -0.40
N SER A 57 15.55 11.80 0.54
CA SER A 57 15.28 13.23 0.77
C SER A 57 16.52 13.95 1.28
N LYS A 58 16.80 15.13 0.71
CA LYS A 58 17.81 16.05 1.23
C LYS A 58 17.31 16.86 2.42
N GLU A 59 15.99 17.06 2.51
CA GLU A 59 15.36 17.77 3.61
C GLU A 59 15.21 16.85 4.82
N ARG A 60 15.61 17.37 5.97
CA ARG A 60 15.50 16.66 7.25
C ARG A 60 14.05 16.59 7.68
N LYS A 61 13.63 15.44 8.20
CA LYS A 61 12.35 15.29 8.91
C LYS A 61 12.55 15.56 10.40
N ALA A 62 11.54 16.16 11.04
CA ALA A 62 11.58 16.41 12.48
C ALA A 62 11.75 15.09 13.26
N PRO A 63 12.50 15.06 14.37
CA PRO A 63 12.81 13.81 15.09
C PRO A 63 11.57 13.01 15.48
N GLU A 64 10.49 13.66 15.88
CA GLU A 64 9.20 13.07 16.23
C GLU A 64 8.55 12.34 15.05
N ILE A 65 8.71 12.84 13.82
CA ILE A 65 8.23 12.17 12.61
C ILE A 65 8.98 10.85 12.43
N ASN A 66 10.31 10.87 12.56
CA ASN A 66 11.12 9.65 12.41
C ASN A 66 10.79 8.62 13.50
N ARG A 67 10.58 9.06 14.75
CA ARG A 67 10.14 8.19 15.86
C ARG A 67 8.75 7.62 15.60
N GLY A 68 7.82 8.41 15.07
CA GLY A 68 6.49 7.94 14.68
C GLY A 68 6.56 6.86 13.60
N TYR A 69 7.35 7.07 12.54
CA TYR A 69 7.57 6.06 11.51
C TYR A 69 8.26 4.79 12.05
N PHE A 70 9.22 4.93 12.97
CA PHE A 70 9.83 3.77 13.64
C PHE A 70 8.80 2.96 14.42
N ALA A 71 7.98 3.62 15.26
CA ALA A 71 6.95 2.94 16.04
C ALA A 71 5.90 2.26 15.13
N ARG A 72 5.49 2.93 14.06
CA ARG A 72 4.61 2.39 13.00
C ARG A 72 5.17 1.12 12.37
N VAL A 73 6.40 1.18 11.86
CA VAL A 73 7.06 0.03 11.21
C VAL A 73 7.31 -1.09 12.22
N HIS A 74 7.77 -0.77 13.42
CA HIS A 74 8.04 -1.75 14.47
C HIS A 74 6.77 -2.48 14.91
N GLY A 75 5.69 -1.75 15.21
CA GLY A 75 4.43 -2.33 15.66
C GLY A 75 3.84 -3.32 14.64
N ILE A 76 3.78 -2.91 13.37
CA ILE A 76 3.30 -3.77 12.28
C ILE A 76 4.23 -4.98 12.10
N SER A 77 5.55 -4.78 12.11
CA SER A 77 6.52 -5.87 11.98
C SER A 77 6.36 -6.92 13.10
N GLN A 78 6.11 -6.49 14.34
CA GLN A 78 5.89 -7.41 15.46
C GLN A 78 4.61 -8.24 15.28
N LEU A 79 3.52 -7.63 14.80
CA LEU A 79 2.26 -8.34 14.54
C LEU A 79 2.38 -9.33 13.37
N ILE A 80 3.06 -8.93 12.28
CA ILE A 80 3.37 -9.83 11.16
C ILE A 80 4.15 -11.05 11.66
N LYS A 81 5.22 -10.85 12.43
CA LYS A 81 6.04 -11.93 12.99
C LYS A 81 5.24 -12.84 13.91
N ALA A 82 4.39 -12.27 14.78
CA ALA A 82 3.54 -13.05 15.66
C ALA A 82 2.56 -13.94 14.87
N PHE A 83 1.95 -13.40 13.81
CA PHE A 83 1.07 -14.17 12.94
C PHE A 83 1.82 -15.31 12.23
N LEU A 84 2.96 -15.00 11.58
CA LEU A 84 3.82 -15.97 10.90
C LEU A 84 4.29 -17.08 11.85
N GLN A 85 4.63 -16.75 13.09
CA GLN A 85 5.03 -17.73 14.10
C GLN A 85 3.86 -18.66 14.46
N LYS A 86 2.63 -18.13 14.58
CA LYS A 86 1.44 -18.93 14.93
C LYS A 86 0.98 -19.84 13.80
N THR A 87 1.26 -19.48 12.56
CA THR A 87 0.91 -20.27 11.38
C THR A 87 2.06 -21.11 10.86
N GLU A 88 3.24 -21.07 11.51
CA GLU A 88 4.47 -21.72 11.04
C GLU A 88 4.82 -21.33 9.59
N CYS A 89 4.55 -20.07 9.22
CA CYS A 89 4.63 -19.52 7.86
C CYS A 89 3.73 -20.21 6.81
N HIS A 90 2.87 -21.16 7.22
CA HIS A 90 1.83 -21.76 6.40
C HIS A 90 0.58 -20.88 6.33
N CYS A 91 0.74 -19.72 5.71
CA CYS A 91 -0.28 -18.68 5.60
C CYS A 91 -0.05 -17.80 4.37
N GLN A 92 -0.95 -16.86 4.14
CA GLN A 92 -0.78 -15.79 3.15
C GLN A 92 -0.68 -14.43 3.86
N ILE A 93 -0.03 -13.48 3.20
CA ILE A 93 -0.08 -12.07 3.58
C ILE A 93 -0.59 -11.26 2.39
N ILE A 94 -1.57 -10.39 2.62
CA ILE A 94 -2.09 -9.46 1.62
C ILE A 94 -1.91 -8.03 2.16
N ASN A 95 -0.95 -7.30 1.60
CA ASN A 95 -0.74 -5.89 1.91
C ASN A 95 -1.54 -5.01 0.95
N LEU A 96 -2.61 -4.39 1.47
CA LEU A 96 -3.57 -3.58 0.72
C LEU A 96 -3.15 -2.11 0.79
N GLY A 97 -2.91 -1.47 -0.35
CA GLY A 97 -2.30 -0.14 -0.42
C GLY A 97 -0.81 -0.19 -0.06
N ALA A 98 -0.09 -1.20 -0.57
CA ALA A 98 1.27 -1.52 -0.16
C ALA A 98 2.31 -0.44 -0.52
N GLY A 99 2.04 0.42 -1.50
CA GLY A 99 2.99 1.41 -1.98
C GLY A 99 4.36 0.81 -2.31
N MET A 100 5.42 1.47 -1.84
CA MET A 100 6.80 1.01 -1.98
C MET A 100 7.30 0.17 -0.79
N ASP A 101 6.40 -0.58 -0.14
CA ASP A 101 6.75 -1.46 0.97
C ASP A 101 7.80 -2.52 0.57
N THR A 102 8.65 -2.89 1.52
CA THR A 102 9.82 -3.76 1.32
C THR A 102 9.74 -5.05 2.13
N THR A 103 8.62 -5.30 2.80
CA THR A 103 8.48 -6.37 3.80
C THR A 103 8.74 -7.75 3.20
N PHE A 104 8.34 -8.01 1.96
CA PHE A 104 8.64 -9.30 1.29
C PHE A 104 10.13 -9.66 1.35
N TRP A 105 11.01 -8.73 0.94
CA TRP A 105 12.45 -8.96 0.93
C TRP A 105 13.03 -9.06 2.34
N ILE A 106 12.54 -8.23 3.28
CA ILE A 106 12.94 -8.28 4.69
C ILE A 106 12.57 -9.63 5.33
N LEU A 107 11.37 -10.16 5.04
CA LEU A 107 10.94 -11.48 5.53
C LEU A 107 11.76 -12.61 4.91
N LYS A 108 12.15 -12.50 3.64
CA LYS A 108 13.05 -13.46 2.99
C LYS A 108 14.41 -13.51 3.68
N ASP A 109 15.02 -12.35 3.98
CA ASP A 109 16.30 -12.29 4.68
C ASP A 109 16.24 -12.88 6.09
N GLN A 110 15.05 -12.89 6.70
CA GLN A 110 14.80 -13.43 8.04
C GLN A 110 14.35 -14.90 8.02
N ASP A 111 14.23 -15.53 6.84
CA ASP A 111 13.67 -16.88 6.65
C ASP A 111 12.24 -17.04 7.21
N LEU A 112 11.42 -16.00 7.06
CA LEU A 112 10.05 -15.91 7.57
C LEU A 112 9.01 -15.73 6.45
N LEU A 113 9.27 -16.24 5.25
CA LEU A 113 8.35 -16.04 4.13
C LEU A 113 7.05 -16.84 4.28
N PRO A 114 5.87 -16.20 4.13
CA PRO A 114 4.59 -16.90 4.07
C PRO A 114 4.51 -17.77 2.80
N SER A 115 3.50 -18.63 2.69
CA SER A 115 3.27 -19.45 1.50
C SER A 115 3.16 -18.59 0.25
N LYS A 116 2.46 -17.45 0.32
CA LYS A 116 2.50 -16.41 -0.72
C LYS A 116 2.27 -15.02 -0.13
N TYR A 117 2.99 -14.03 -0.65
CA TYR A 117 2.88 -12.62 -0.27
C TYR A 117 2.27 -11.82 -1.42
N PHE A 118 1.15 -11.15 -1.18
CA PHE A 118 0.43 -10.34 -2.15
C PHE A 118 0.52 -8.87 -1.77
N GLU A 119 0.71 -8.03 -2.77
CA GLU A 119 0.61 -6.58 -2.65
C GLU A 119 -0.41 -6.06 -3.64
N VAL A 120 -1.25 -5.14 -3.18
CA VAL A 120 -2.24 -4.46 -4.00
C VAL A 120 -2.06 -2.96 -3.85
N ASP A 121 -2.09 -2.25 -4.97
CA ASP A 121 -2.14 -0.78 -4.99
C ASP A 121 -2.74 -0.31 -6.32
N PHE A 122 -2.94 1.00 -6.48
CA PHE A 122 -3.37 1.56 -7.75
C PHE A 122 -2.41 1.18 -8.89
N PRO A 123 -2.91 0.92 -10.11
CA PRO A 123 -2.08 0.54 -11.27
C PRO A 123 -0.86 1.44 -11.51
N VAL A 124 -0.96 2.75 -11.28
CA VAL A 124 0.16 3.68 -11.45
C VAL A 124 1.26 3.50 -10.39
N ILE A 125 0.90 3.15 -9.15
CA ILE A 125 1.87 2.87 -8.08
C ILE A 125 2.55 1.54 -8.36
N VAL A 126 1.77 0.53 -8.73
CA VAL A 126 2.31 -0.78 -9.12
C VAL A 126 3.25 -0.66 -10.31
N THR A 127 2.89 0.09 -11.35
CA THR A 127 3.76 0.32 -12.52
C THR A 127 5.14 0.86 -12.10
N ARG A 128 5.19 1.83 -11.17
CA ARG A 128 6.45 2.38 -10.63
C ARG A 128 7.26 1.34 -9.86
N LYS A 129 6.60 0.52 -9.04
CA LYS A 129 7.25 -0.55 -8.27
C LYS A 129 7.80 -1.65 -9.19
N LEU A 130 6.99 -2.10 -10.15
CA LEU A 130 7.38 -3.11 -11.14
C LEU A 130 8.55 -2.65 -12.02
N HIS A 131 8.57 -1.39 -12.42
CA HIS A 131 9.72 -0.81 -13.12
C HIS A 131 11.00 -0.94 -12.28
N SER A 132 10.93 -0.61 -10.98
CA SER A 132 12.08 -0.72 -10.08
C SER A 132 12.52 -2.18 -9.90
N ILE A 133 11.57 -3.11 -9.70
CA ILE A 133 11.85 -4.55 -9.60
C ILE A 133 12.55 -5.06 -10.87
N LYS A 134 12.03 -4.71 -12.05
CA LYS A 134 12.57 -5.14 -13.35
C LYS A 134 14.02 -4.69 -13.56
N PHE A 135 14.34 -3.44 -13.21
CA PHE A 135 15.65 -2.84 -13.52
C PHE A 135 16.68 -2.91 -12.37
N LYS A 136 16.31 -3.41 -11.19
CA LYS A 136 17.21 -3.55 -10.05
C LYS A 136 17.35 -5.05 -9.69
N PRO A 137 18.47 -5.70 -10.07
CA PRO A 137 18.68 -7.12 -9.77
C PRO A 137 18.57 -7.49 -8.28
N LEU A 138 18.88 -6.54 -7.38
CA LEU A 138 18.71 -6.74 -5.93
C LEU A 138 17.24 -6.93 -5.51
N LEU A 139 16.28 -6.49 -6.32
CA LEU A 139 14.85 -6.69 -6.09
C LEU A 139 14.31 -7.90 -6.85
N SER A 140 14.72 -8.11 -8.11
CA SER A 140 14.19 -9.21 -8.93
C SER A 140 14.80 -10.57 -8.64
N LYS A 141 16.10 -10.67 -8.35
CA LYS A 141 16.75 -11.96 -8.08
C LYS A 141 16.12 -12.74 -6.91
N PRO A 142 15.83 -12.12 -5.75
CA PRO A 142 15.23 -12.85 -4.64
C PRO A 142 13.82 -13.38 -4.96
N ILE A 143 13.10 -12.76 -5.89
CA ILE A 143 11.79 -13.24 -6.36
C ILE A 143 12.00 -14.44 -7.30
N LEU A 144 12.93 -14.33 -8.25
CA LEU A 144 13.27 -15.39 -9.21
C LEU A 144 13.78 -16.66 -8.55
N GLU A 145 14.62 -16.55 -7.52
CA GLU A 145 15.14 -17.69 -6.73
C GLU A 145 14.01 -18.56 -6.14
N LEU A 146 12.84 -17.97 -5.92
CA LEU A 146 11.67 -18.60 -5.34
C LEU A 146 10.59 -18.94 -6.38
N HIS A 147 10.80 -18.56 -7.63
CA HIS A 147 9.88 -18.80 -8.73
C HIS A 147 10.12 -20.16 -9.38
N SER A 148 9.13 -20.65 -10.12
CA SER A 148 9.22 -21.91 -10.86
C SER A 148 9.87 -21.74 -12.23
N GLU A 149 9.83 -20.52 -12.79
CA GLU A 149 10.34 -20.18 -14.12
C GLU A 149 11.57 -19.26 -14.01
N ASP A 150 12.40 -19.26 -15.06
CA ASP A 150 13.62 -18.44 -15.12
C ASP A 150 13.36 -16.94 -15.37
N THR A 151 12.11 -16.55 -15.64
CA THR A 151 11.74 -15.17 -15.97
C THR A 151 10.52 -14.70 -15.19
N LEU A 152 10.53 -13.44 -14.74
CA LEU A 152 9.34 -12.79 -14.17
C LEU A 152 8.49 -12.22 -15.31
N GLN A 153 7.31 -12.80 -15.50
CA GLN A 153 6.33 -12.26 -16.42
C GLN A 153 5.62 -11.08 -15.75
N ILE A 154 5.63 -9.93 -16.42
CA ILE A 154 4.89 -8.74 -16.01
C ILE A 154 3.87 -8.48 -17.10
N ASP A 155 2.58 -8.62 -16.76
CA ASP A 155 1.48 -8.38 -17.67
C ASP A 155 0.69 -7.15 -17.21
N GLY A 156 0.73 -6.09 -18.03
CA GLY A 156 0.19 -4.78 -17.68
C GLY A 156 0.72 -4.26 -16.34
N TYR A 157 -0.15 -4.21 -15.35
CA TYR A 157 0.12 -3.76 -13.98
C TYR A 157 0.09 -4.93 -12.98
N THR A 158 0.43 -6.14 -13.42
CA THR A 158 0.51 -7.33 -12.55
C THR A 158 1.86 -8.03 -12.70
N LEU A 159 2.46 -8.38 -11.57
CA LEU A 159 3.55 -9.35 -11.48
C LEU A 159 3.02 -10.52 -10.66
N ASP A 160 3.06 -11.72 -11.23
CA ASP A 160 2.74 -12.94 -10.51
C ASP A 160 3.95 -13.88 -10.51
N SER A 161 4.33 -14.33 -9.32
CA SER A 161 5.35 -15.35 -9.12
C SER A 161 4.85 -16.37 -8.09
N LYS A 162 5.65 -17.41 -7.86
CA LYS A 162 5.25 -18.51 -6.97
C LYS A 162 5.05 -18.04 -5.53
N ARG A 163 5.89 -17.11 -5.04
CA ARG A 163 5.90 -16.67 -3.63
C ARG A 163 5.54 -15.20 -3.43
N TYR A 164 5.45 -14.42 -4.51
CA TYR A 164 5.18 -12.99 -4.46
C TYR A 164 4.34 -12.52 -5.64
N ALA A 165 3.32 -11.71 -5.38
CA ALA A 165 2.51 -11.07 -6.41
C ALA A 165 2.31 -9.58 -6.11
N VAL A 166 2.32 -8.76 -7.15
CA VAL A 166 2.02 -7.32 -7.08
C VAL A 166 0.93 -7.02 -8.08
N ILE A 167 -0.19 -6.48 -7.62
CA ILE A 167 -1.44 -6.38 -8.37
C ILE A 167 -1.91 -4.93 -8.41
N GLY A 168 -2.04 -4.38 -9.62
CA GLY A 168 -2.70 -3.10 -9.84
C GLY A 168 -4.21 -3.25 -9.78
N ALA A 169 -4.86 -2.74 -8.73
CA ALA A 169 -6.32 -2.74 -8.57
C ALA A 169 -6.77 -1.58 -7.70
N ASP A 170 -8.01 -1.12 -7.90
CA ASP A 170 -8.64 -0.18 -6.98
C ASP A 170 -9.29 -0.95 -5.82
N LEU A 171 -8.91 -0.64 -4.58
CA LEU A 171 -9.47 -1.30 -3.40
C LEU A 171 -10.97 -1.03 -3.19
N ARG A 172 -11.53 -0.03 -3.89
CA ARG A 172 -12.95 0.31 -3.88
C ARG A 172 -13.76 -0.59 -4.82
N ASP A 173 -13.12 -1.23 -5.80
CA ASP A 173 -13.72 -2.24 -6.68
C ASP A 173 -13.37 -3.65 -6.20
N LEU A 174 -14.18 -4.15 -5.27
CA LEU A 174 -13.96 -5.46 -4.64
C LEU A 174 -14.09 -6.64 -5.62
N SER A 175 -14.88 -6.48 -6.69
CA SER A 175 -15.01 -7.48 -7.74
C SER A 175 -13.68 -7.62 -8.49
N GLU A 176 -13.12 -6.49 -8.93
CA GLU A 176 -11.83 -6.45 -9.61
C GLU A 176 -10.70 -6.99 -8.70
N LEU A 177 -10.68 -6.54 -7.44
CA LEU A 177 -9.71 -6.98 -6.42
C LEU A 177 -9.70 -8.51 -6.27
N GLU A 178 -10.87 -9.10 -6.02
CA GLU A 178 -10.99 -10.54 -5.79
C GLU A 178 -10.64 -11.35 -7.05
N GLU A 179 -11.09 -10.90 -8.22
CA GLU A 179 -10.77 -11.55 -9.49
C GLU A 179 -9.25 -11.62 -9.72
N LYS A 180 -8.55 -10.49 -9.53
CA LYS A 180 -7.10 -10.41 -9.75
C LYS A 180 -6.30 -11.20 -8.70
N LEU A 181 -6.72 -11.19 -7.44
CA LEU A 181 -6.11 -12.02 -6.40
C LEU A 181 -6.27 -13.51 -6.71
N LYS A 182 -7.46 -13.95 -7.13
CA LYS A 182 -7.69 -15.34 -7.55
C LYS A 182 -6.89 -15.73 -8.79
N LYS A 183 -6.76 -14.83 -9.78
CA LYS A 183 -5.87 -15.04 -10.94
C LYS A 183 -4.41 -15.25 -10.52
N CYS A 184 -3.97 -14.57 -9.46
CA CYS A 184 -2.66 -14.79 -8.84
C CYS A 184 -2.66 -15.97 -7.85
N ASN A 185 -3.62 -16.89 -7.93
CA ASN A 185 -3.69 -18.11 -7.13
C ASN A 185 -3.74 -17.87 -5.62
N MET A 186 -4.47 -16.84 -5.17
CA MET A 186 -4.82 -16.69 -3.76
C MET A 186 -5.73 -17.83 -3.29
N ASP A 187 -5.35 -18.48 -2.20
CA ASP A 187 -6.09 -19.59 -1.59
C ASP A 187 -6.93 -19.10 -0.40
N THR A 188 -8.26 -19.26 -0.49
CA THR A 188 -9.17 -18.82 0.58
C THR A 188 -9.20 -19.74 1.79
N GLN A 189 -8.61 -20.95 1.68
CA GLN A 189 -8.54 -21.92 2.77
C GLN A 189 -7.33 -21.71 3.69
N LEU A 190 -6.32 -20.95 3.26
CA LEU A 190 -5.15 -20.67 4.08
C LEU A 190 -5.43 -19.55 5.10
N PRO A 191 -4.86 -19.65 6.33
CA PRO A 191 -4.82 -18.51 7.24
C PRO A 191 -4.22 -17.30 6.52
N THR A 192 -4.92 -16.17 6.57
CA THR A 192 -4.52 -14.98 5.79
C THR A 192 -4.43 -13.74 6.67
N LEU A 193 -3.27 -13.09 6.65
CA LEU A 193 -3.06 -11.79 7.27
C LEU A 193 -3.28 -10.70 6.23
N LEU A 194 -4.19 -9.77 6.50
CA LEU A 194 -4.41 -8.57 5.71
C LEU A 194 -3.86 -7.35 6.44
N ILE A 195 -3.23 -6.45 5.69
CA ILE A 195 -2.57 -5.25 6.24
C ILE A 195 -3.10 -4.03 5.50
N THR A 196 -3.51 -3.01 6.25
CA THR A 196 -3.80 -1.66 5.76
C THR A 196 -2.97 -0.66 6.56
N GLU A 197 -1.91 -0.12 5.94
CA GLU A 197 -0.95 0.76 6.61
C GLU A 197 -1.11 2.23 6.16
N CYS A 198 -1.99 2.97 6.84
CA CYS A 198 -2.53 4.29 6.45
C CYS A 198 -3.21 4.23 5.08
N VAL A 199 -4.29 3.46 4.97
CA VAL A 199 -4.98 3.22 3.70
C VAL A 199 -6.48 3.45 3.79
N LEU A 200 -7.16 2.88 4.79
CA LEU A 200 -8.62 2.96 4.90
C LEU A 200 -9.13 4.39 5.08
N VAL A 201 -8.38 5.25 5.77
CA VAL A 201 -8.68 6.68 5.91
C VAL A 201 -8.84 7.46 4.59
N TYR A 202 -8.31 6.96 3.47
CA TYR A 202 -8.41 7.63 2.15
C TYR A 202 -9.64 7.22 1.34
N MET A 203 -10.40 6.22 1.78
CA MET A 203 -11.65 5.81 1.15
C MET A 203 -12.83 6.17 2.07
N THR A 204 -14.04 6.18 1.52
CA THR A 204 -15.20 6.48 2.36
C THR A 204 -15.37 5.40 3.45
N PRO A 205 -16.04 5.73 4.56
CA PRO A 205 -16.38 4.78 5.63
C PRO A 205 -17.13 3.56 5.10
N GLU A 206 -18.03 3.76 4.14
CA GLU A 206 -18.73 2.67 3.46
C GLU A 206 -17.78 1.77 2.66
N GLN A 207 -16.86 2.35 1.88
CA GLN A 207 -15.89 1.60 1.08
C GLN A 207 -14.93 0.78 1.96
N SER A 208 -14.40 1.38 3.02
CA SER A 208 -13.51 0.69 3.98
C SER A 208 -14.24 -0.41 4.74
N ALA A 209 -15.47 -0.16 5.20
CA ALA A 209 -16.30 -1.19 5.82
C ALA A 209 -16.60 -2.36 4.88
N ASN A 210 -16.88 -2.07 3.59
CA ASN A 210 -17.09 -3.10 2.57
C ASN A 210 -15.83 -3.94 2.34
N LEU A 211 -14.64 -3.34 2.31
CA LEU A 211 -13.37 -4.05 2.18
C LEU A 211 -13.09 -4.97 3.38
N ILE A 212 -13.32 -4.48 4.61
CA ILE A 212 -13.16 -5.30 5.83
C ILE A 212 -14.17 -6.47 5.83
N LYS A 213 -15.43 -6.19 5.48
CA LYS A 213 -16.48 -7.20 5.39
C LYS A 213 -16.17 -8.26 4.34
N TRP A 214 -15.64 -7.84 3.19
CA TRP A 214 -15.15 -8.74 2.16
C TRP A 214 -14.06 -9.67 2.70
N ALA A 215 -13.03 -9.12 3.34
CA ALA A 215 -11.95 -9.92 3.93
C ALA A 215 -12.48 -10.95 4.94
N ALA A 216 -13.40 -10.54 5.83
CA ALA A 216 -14.02 -11.43 6.80
C ALA A 216 -14.90 -12.52 6.16
N SER A 217 -15.48 -12.26 4.99
CA SER A 217 -16.31 -13.22 4.26
C SER A 217 -15.53 -14.22 3.40
N VAL A 218 -14.34 -13.82 2.93
CA VAL A 218 -13.53 -14.62 2.00
C VAL A 218 -12.70 -15.68 2.71
N PHE A 219 -12.16 -15.37 3.89
CA PHE A 219 -11.21 -16.23 4.60
C PHE A 219 -11.83 -16.84 5.85
N GLY A 220 -11.75 -18.17 6.00
CA GLY A 220 -12.20 -18.86 7.20
C GLY A 220 -11.34 -18.62 8.44
N THR A 221 -10.09 -18.19 8.26
CA THR A 221 -9.18 -17.79 9.34
C THR A 221 -8.36 -16.59 8.87
N ALA A 222 -8.53 -15.44 9.52
CA ALA A 222 -7.85 -14.22 9.14
C ALA A 222 -7.42 -13.37 10.33
N MET A 223 -6.39 -12.56 10.10
CA MET A 223 -6.01 -11.45 10.96
C MET A 223 -6.01 -10.17 10.11
N PHE A 224 -6.47 -9.06 10.67
CA PHE A 224 -6.48 -7.77 9.98
C PHE A 224 -5.69 -6.76 10.81
N ILE A 225 -4.65 -6.18 10.24
CA ILE A 225 -3.87 -5.09 10.85
C ILE A 225 -4.27 -3.80 10.18
N ASN A 226 -4.86 -2.88 10.94
CA ASN A 226 -5.08 -1.50 10.53
C ASN A 226 -4.16 -0.57 11.32
N TYR A 227 -3.42 0.29 10.62
CA TYR A 227 -2.70 1.41 11.22
C TYR A 227 -3.16 2.69 10.54
N GLU A 228 -3.78 3.61 11.27
CA GLU A 228 -4.18 4.92 10.75
C GLU A 228 -4.32 5.94 11.88
N GLN A 229 -4.89 7.09 11.56
CA GLN A 229 -5.15 8.17 12.49
C GLN A 229 -6.18 7.75 13.56
N VAL A 230 -6.10 8.38 14.73
CA VAL A 230 -7.08 8.21 15.82
C VAL A 230 -7.17 9.51 16.62
N ASN A 231 -8.29 9.71 17.31
CA ASN A 231 -8.59 10.93 18.09
C ASN A 231 -8.64 12.19 17.22
N MET A 232 -9.19 12.08 16.00
CA MET A 232 -9.20 13.16 15.00
C MET A 232 -10.20 14.30 15.28
N ASP A 233 -11.05 14.16 16.30
CA ASP A 233 -12.04 15.18 16.68
C ASP A 233 -11.44 16.36 17.48
N ASP A 234 -10.17 16.28 17.87
CA ASP A 234 -9.50 17.34 18.63
C ASP A 234 -8.88 18.44 17.73
N ARG A 235 -8.33 19.48 18.36
CA ARG A 235 -7.71 20.61 17.64
C ARG A 235 -6.53 20.17 16.77
N PHE A 236 -5.76 19.17 17.20
CA PHE A 236 -4.63 18.66 16.42
C PHE A 236 -5.13 17.92 15.18
N GLY A 237 -6.18 17.10 15.33
CA GLY A 237 -6.86 16.41 14.22
C GLY A 237 -7.40 17.38 13.17
N GLN A 238 -8.06 18.47 13.59
CA GLN A 238 -8.56 19.49 12.66
C GLN A 238 -7.42 20.18 11.87
N ILE A 239 -6.31 20.51 12.53
CA ILE A 239 -5.13 21.08 11.88
C ILE A 239 -4.51 20.07 10.90
N MET A 240 -4.49 18.79 11.25
CA MET A 240 -3.98 17.72 10.39
C MET A 240 -4.82 17.59 9.11
N ILE A 241 -6.15 17.58 9.23
CA ILE A 241 -7.09 17.53 8.08
C ILE A 241 -6.86 18.73 7.16
N GLU A 242 -6.79 19.95 7.73
CA GLU A 242 -6.56 21.16 6.94
C GLU A 242 -5.22 21.13 6.20
N ASN A 243 -4.15 20.66 6.86
CA ASN A 243 -2.82 20.55 6.25
C ASN A 243 -2.78 19.54 5.10
N LEU A 244 -3.52 18.43 5.19
CA LEU A 244 -3.59 17.42 4.12
C LEU A 244 -4.41 17.92 2.94
N ARG A 245 -5.53 18.61 3.18
CA ARG A 245 -6.32 19.26 2.12
C ARG A 245 -5.53 20.27 1.32
N ARG A 246 -4.62 21.02 1.97
CA ARG A 246 -3.69 21.94 1.26
C ARG A 246 -2.72 21.22 0.32
N ARG A 247 -2.50 19.92 0.51
CA ARG A 247 -1.74 19.02 -0.38
C ARG A 247 -2.65 18.23 -1.32
N GLN A 248 -3.90 18.65 -1.49
CA GLN A 248 -4.91 18.00 -2.33
C GLN A 248 -5.22 16.55 -1.89
N CYS A 249 -4.97 16.22 -0.63
CA CYS A 249 -5.26 14.92 -0.06
C CYS A 249 -6.38 15.06 0.99
N ASP A 250 -7.59 14.65 0.64
CA ASP A 250 -8.69 14.57 1.60
C ASP A 250 -8.68 13.22 2.32
N LEU A 251 -9.11 13.23 3.59
CA LEU A 251 -9.26 12.04 4.42
C LEU A 251 -10.73 11.63 4.40
N ALA A 252 -11.17 10.99 3.31
CA ALA A 252 -12.56 10.62 3.10
C ALA A 252 -13.16 9.76 4.24
N GLY A 253 -12.32 8.98 4.92
CA GLY A 253 -12.69 8.11 6.04
C GLY A 253 -12.47 8.70 7.42
N VAL A 254 -12.18 10.00 7.56
CA VAL A 254 -11.76 10.57 8.86
C VAL A 254 -12.78 10.42 10.00
N GLU A 255 -14.07 10.26 9.68
CA GLU A 255 -15.10 10.03 10.70
C GLU A 255 -14.93 8.71 11.47
N THR A 256 -14.26 7.70 10.90
CA THR A 256 -13.96 6.44 11.59
C THR A 256 -12.77 6.59 12.56
N CYS A 257 -11.97 7.65 12.40
CA CYS A 257 -10.76 7.94 13.18
C CYS A 257 -11.04 8.71 14.48
N LYS A 258 -12.27 8.62 15.01
CA LYS A 258 -12.72 9.40 16.18
C LYS A 258 -12.03 8.99 17.48
N SER A 259 -11.87 7.70 17.73
CA SER A 259 -11.32 7.16 18.99
C SER A 259 -10.82 5.73 18.80
N LEU A 260 -10.17 5.15 19.80
CA LEU A 260 -9.81 3.73 19.75
C LEU A 260 -11.06 2.83 19.76
N ASP A 261 -12.11 3.22 20.49
CA ASP A 261 -13.35 2.44 20.57
C ASP A 261 -14.12 2.42 19.23
N SER A 262 -13.98 3.46 18.40
CA SER A 262 -14.62 3.48 17.07
C SER A 262 -13.88 2.64 16.02
N GLN A 263 -12.70 2.11 16.36
CA GLN A 263 -11.88 1.29 15.48
C GLN A 263 -12.07 -0.23 15.72
N VAL A 264 -12.87 -0.62 16.73
CA VAL A 264 -13.10 -2.01 17.17
C VAL A 264 -14.54 -2.45 16.89
#